data_AF-A0A1E3YPY9-F1
#
_entry.id   AF-A0A1E3YPY9-F1
#
_cell.length_a   1.000
_cell.length_b   1.000
_cell.length_c   1.000
_cell.angle_alpha   90.00
_cell.angle_beta   90.00
_cell.angle_gamma   90.00
#
_symmetry.space_group_name_H-M   'P 1'
#
loop_
_entity.id
_entity.type
_entity.pdbx_description
1 polymer ?
#
loop_
_entity_poly.entity_id
_entity_poly.type
_entity_poly.pdbx_seq_one_letter_code
_entity_poly.pdbx_strand_id
1 'polypeptide(L)'
;MSALFTPFQLKSVTLRNRIAIPPMCQYSAVDGFTNEWHQAHYAGLARGGAGLVIVEATGVSPEGRITPACTGLWNDQQIEGMGRIATSIKAAGAVPGIQIAHAGRKASAQRPWEGDDHIPENDARAWQPIAPSAIAYGGGLPRVPQAMTLQDIARVQADFVAAARRALAAGFEWLELHFAHGYLAQSFFSPHSNQRTDQYGGSFDNRARFLLETVEAVRKVWPAHLPLTARFGVIEYDGRDEETVAESIELVRQMRERGLDMVNVSANFVIAETQIPWATPAFLAPVAQRVRSEADLPVASSWGIDDPKIAERAVADGQMDLVMIGRAHLSNPHYTYHLAQVLGVQKPEWNTLPAPYAHWLSRYRGAAKVAAAQ
;
A
#
# COMPACT_ATOMS: atom_id res chain seq x y z
N MET A 1 -10.04 -23.05 14.59
CA MET A 1 -9.51 -22.84 13.22
C MET A 1 -8.95 -21.43 13.22
N SER A 2 -7.72 -21.20 12.72
CA SER A 2 -7.11 -19.86 12.76
C SER A 2 -7.88 -18.89 11.87
N ALA A 3 -8.28 -17.74 12.42
CA ALA A 3 -8.95 -16.68 11.70
C ALA A 3 -8.08 -16.15 10.56
N LEU A 4 -6.77 -16.04 10.80
CA LEU A 4 -5.79 -15.57 9.82
C LEU A 4 -5.73 -16.43 8.56
N PHE A 5 -6.00 -17.74 8.68
CA PHE A 5 -6.02 -18.70 7.57
C PHE A 5 -7.42 -18.99 7.01
N THR A 6 -8.41 -18.15 7.31
CA THR A 6 -9.72 -18.19 6.64
C THR A 6 -9.70 -17.40 5.33
N PRO A 7 -10.44 -17.83 4.30
CA PRO A 7 -10.54 -17.07 3.06
C PRO A 7 -11.20 -15.70 3.28
N PHE A 8 -10.94 -14.77 2.37
CA PHE A 8 -11.60 -13.45 2.31
C PHE A 8 -12.12 -13.21 0.91
N GLN A 9 -13.40 -12.91 0.78
CA GLN A 9 -14.02 -12.56 -0.49
C GLN A 9 -14.25 -11.06 -0.54
N LEU A 10 -13.77 -10.40 -1.59
CA LEU A 10 -14.13 -9.02 -1.92
C LEU A 10 -14.45 -8.93 -3.40
N LYS A 11 -15.68 -8.50 -3.71
CA LYS A 11 -16.25 -8.59 -5.08
C LYS A 11 -16.14 -10.01 -5.63
N SER A 12 -15.58 -10.22 -6.83
CA SER A 12 -15.38 -11.56 -7.40
C SER A 12 -14.04 -12.21 -7.00
N VAL A 13 -13.21 -11.55 -6.19
CA VAL A 13 -11.87 -12.01 -5.84
C VAL A 13 -11.86 -12.70 -4.47
N THR A 14 -11.36 -13.94 -4.41
CA THR A 14 -11.17 -14.70 -3.18
C THR A 14 -9.68 -14.77 -2.83
N LEU A 15 -9.32 -14.28 -1.64
CA LEU A 15 -8.00 -14.51 -1.06
C LEU A 15 -8.01 -15.84 -0.29
N ARG A 16 -6.95 -16.64 -0.45
CA ARG A 16 -6.80 -17.94 0.25
C ARG A 16 -6.62 -17.82 1.77
N ASN A 17 -6.25 -16.65 2.27
CA ASN A 17 -6.12 -16.34 3.70
C ASN A 17 -6.19 -14.81 3.91
N ARG A 18 -6.18 -14.37 5.17
CA ARG A 18 -6.27 -12.94 5.57
C ARG A 18 -4.93 -12.21 5.59
N ILE A 19 -3.89 -12.79 4.99
CA ILE A 19 -2.53 -12.24 4.99
C ILE A 19 -2.28 -11.58 3.64
N ALA A 20 -2.02 -10.28 3.67
CA ALA A 20 -1.60 -9.51 2.51
C ALA A 20 -0.15 -9.06 2.67
N ILE A 21 0.59 -9.05 1.57
CA ILE A 21 1.90 -8.40 1.50
C ILE A 21 1.66 -6.96 1.01
N PRO A 22 1.97 -5.94 1.82
CA PRO A 22 1.75 -4.54 1.45
C PRO A 22 2.72 -4.09 0.35
N PRO A 23 2.44 -2.97 -0.32
CA PRO A 23 3.39 -2.35 -1.22
C PRO A 23 4.66 -1.93 -0.45
N MET A 24 5.82 -2.39 -0.91
CA MET A 24 7.13 -2.10 -0.35
C MET A 24 8.08 -1.69 -1.47
N CYS A 25 8.43 -0.40 -1.57
CA CYS A 25 9.34 0.08 -2.60
C CYS A 25 10.68 -0.65 -2.56
N GLN A 26 11.09 -1.13 -3.73
CA GLN A 26 12.33 -1.86 -3.95
C GLN A 26 13.45 -0.97 -4.47
N TYR A 27 13.11 0.21 -5.00
CA TYR A 27 14.05 1.20 -5.53
C TYR A 27 15.07 0.61 -6.52
N SER A 28 14.60 -0.35 -7.33
CA SER A 28 15.41 -1.18 -8.22
C SER A 28 15.01 -1.05 -9.69
N ALA A 29 14.03 -0.21 -10.02
CA ALA A 29 13.63 0.06 -11.39
C ALA A 29 14.66 0.94 -12.12
N VAL A 30 14.60 0.92 -13.44
CA VAL A 30 15.35 1.83 -14.31
C VAL A 30 14.35 2.54 -15.20
N ASP A 31 14.26 3.86 -15.11
CA ASP A 31 13.28 4.68 -15.85
C ASP A 31 11.83 4.20 -15.69
N GLY A 32 11.50 3.71 -14.49
CA GLY A 32 10.20 3.12 -14.17
C GLY A 32 9.98 1.70 -14.67
N PHE A 33 10.88 1.13 -15.46
CA PHE A 33 10.80 -0.24 -15.93
C PHE A 33 11.22 -1.23 -14.84
N THR A 34 10.38 -2.22 -14.61
CA THR A 34 10.74 -3.40 -13.81
C THR A 34 11.77 -4.26 -14.54
N ASN A 35 12.49 -5.06 -13.78
CA ASN A 35 13.56 -5.95 -14.26
C ASN A 35 13.58 -7.25 -13.41
N GLU A 36 14.61 -8.07 -13.59
CA GLU A 36 14.74 -9.39 -12.95
C GLU A 36 14.71 -9.34 -11.41
N TRP A 37 15.09 -8.22 -10.78
CA TRP A 37 14.91 -8.04 -9.33
C TRP A 37 13.44 -8.22 -8.93
N HIS A 38 12.55 -7.50 -9.61
CA HIS A 38 11.13 -7.47 -9.33
C HIS A 38 10.49 -8.82 -9.65
N GLN A 39 10.91 -9.46 -10.75
CA GLN A 39 10.40 -10.79 -11.14
C GLN A 39 10.71 -11.83 -10.06
N ALA A 40 11.98 -11.90 -9.60
CA ALA A 40 12.37 -12.83 -8.56
C ALA A 40 11.70 -12.50 -7.21
N HIS A 41 11.65 -11.22 -6.85
CA HIS A 41 11.08 -10.73 -5.60
C HIS A 41 9.59 -11.12 -5.46
N TYR A 42 8.74 -10.68 -6.39
CA TYR A 42 7.30 -10.91 -6.27
C TYR A 42 6.90 -12.37 -6.48
N ALA A 43 7.61 -13.11 -7.34
CA ALA A 43 7.39 -14.54 -7.49
C ALA A 43 7.73 -15.32 -6.20
N GLY A 44 8.85 -14.97 -5.54
CA GLY A 44 9.24 -15.57 -4.27
C GLY A 44 8.22 -15.31 -3.16
N LEU A 45 7.79 -14.06 -3.02
CA LEU A 45 6.78 -13.65 -2.04
C LEU A 45 5.43 -14.36 -2.25
N ALA A 46 4.96 -14.45 -3.50
CA ALA A 46 3.68 -15.09 -3.80
C ALA A 46 3.68 -16.60 -3.50
N ARG A 47 4.82 -17.28 -3.74
CA ARG A 47 5.02 -18.70 -3.38
C ARG A 47 5.06 -18.92 -1.87
N GLY A 48 5.31 -17.87 -1.08
CA GLY A 48 5.38 -17.93 0.38
C GLY A 48 4.05 -18.18 1.09
N GLY A 49 2.92 -18.03 0.40
CA GLY A 49 1.61 -18.45 0.89
C GLY A 49 0.63 -17.33 1.23
N ALA A 50 1.00 -16.05 1.11
CA ALA A 50 0.08 -14.93 1.35
C ALA A 50 -1.11 -14.94 0.37
N GLY A 51 -2.28 -14.46 0.80
CA GLY A 51 -3.49 -14.41 -0.02
C GLY A 51 -3.46 -13.32 -1.09
N LEU A 52 -2.84 -12.18 -0.77
CA LEU A 52 -2.71 -11.01 -1.64
C LEU A 52 -1.26 -10.54 -1.65
N VAL A 53 -0.73 -10.19 -2.82
CA VAL A 53 0.57 -9.54 -2.96
C VAL A 53 0.37 -8.24 -3.72
N ILE A 54 0.60 -7.11 -3.05
CA ILE A 54 0.46 -5.78 -3.65
C ILE A 54 1.84 -5.29 -4.09
N VAL A 55 2.01 -5.09 -5.40
CA VAL A 55 3.21 -4.49 -6.00
C VAL A 55 3.40 -3.07 -5.47
N GLU A 56 4.67 -2.70 -5.26
CA GLU A 56 5.11 -1.42 -4.70
C GLU A 56 4.50 -0.18 -5.35
N ALA A 57 4.60 0.95 -4.65
CA ALA A 57 4.13 2.26 -5.12
C ALA A 57 4.70 2.57 -6.51
N THR A 58 3.83 2.48 -7.51
CA THR A 58 4.17 2.58 -8.92
C THR A 58 3.72 3.92 -9.47
N GLY A 59 4.67 4.72 -9.94
CA GLY A 59 4.44 6.10 -10.39
C GLY A 59 3.46 6.20 -11.55
N VAL A 60 2.42 7.01 -11.40
CA VAL A 60 1.45 7.32 -12.48
C VAL A 60 2.01 8.28 -13.52
N SER A 61 3.06 9.02 -13.16
CA SER A 61 3.83 9.93 -13.99
C SER A 61 5.32 9.89 -13.61
N PRO A 62 6.25 10.30 -14.49
CA PRO A 62 7.68 10.29 -14.19
C PRO A 62 8.06 11.11 -12.95
N GLU A 63 7.47 12.29 -12.77
CA GLU A 63 7.71 13.17 -11.62
C GLU A 63 6.98 12.73 -10.35
N GLY A 64 6.01 11.82 -10.48
CA GLY A 64 5.28 11.19 -9.38
C GLY A 64 6.07 10.09 -8.67
N ARG A 65 7.27 9.74 -9.13
CA ARG A 65 8.15 8.78 -8.45
C ARG A 65 8.68 9.37 -7.13
N ILE A 66 8.98 8.51 -6.16
CA ILE A 66 9.71 8.93 -4.94
C ILE A 66 11.18 9.15 -5.32
N THR A 67 11.80 8.14 -5.93
CA THR A 67 13.22 8.14 -6.34
C THR A 67 13.37 7.78 -7.81
N PRO A 68 14.54 8.03 -8.44
CA PRO A 68 14.77 7.69 -9.84
C PRO A 68 14.54 6.21 -10.16
N ALA A 69 14.64 5.35 -9.14
CA ALA A 69 14.56 3.91 -9.23
C ALA A 69 13.21 3.32 -8.75
N CYS A 70 12.20 4.16 -8.57
CA CYS A 70 10.82 3.68 -8.39
C CYS A 70 10.24 3.15 -9.71
N THR A 71 9.38 2.15 -9.60
CA THR A 71 8.60 1.62 -10.72
C THR A 71 7.63 2.67 -11.28
N GLY A 72 7.24 2.49 -12.54
CA GLY A 72 6.33 3.36 -13.27
C GLY A 72 5.26 2.59 -14.02
N LEU A 73 4.13 3.25 -14.27
CA LEU A 73 3.07 2.77 -15.15
C LEU A 73 2.40 3.93 -15.91
N TRP A 74 3.22 4.89 -16.36
CA TRP A 74 2.81 6.10 -17.08
C TRP A 74 2.79 5.93 -18.60
N ASN A 75 3.38 4.86 -19.15
CA ASN A 75 3.35 4.53 -20.57
C ASN A 75 3.10 3.04 -20.81
N ASP A 76 2.77 2.67 -22.05
CA ASP A 76 2.35 1.32 -22.40
C ASP A 76 3.52 0.33 -22.43
N GLN A 77 4.74 0.81 -22.66
CA GLN A 77 5.95 -0.03 -22.63
C GLN A 77 6.21 -0.62 -21.24
N GLN A 78 5.72 0.01 -20.16
CA GLN A 78 5.83 -0.49 -18.79
C GLN A 78 4.85 -1.64 -18.48
N ILE A 79 3.84 -1.89 -19.33
CA ILE A 79 2.82 -2.93 -19.10
C ILE A 79 3.45 -4.33 -19.11
N GLU A 80 4.36 -4.63 -20.04
CA GLU A 80 4.89 -5.98 -20.22
C GLU A 80 5.62 -6.49 -18.96
N GLY A 81 6.51 -5.67 -18.39
CA GLY A 81 7.24 -6.02 -17.18
C GLY A 81 6.32 -6.26 -15.97
N MET A 82 5.32 -5.39 -15.81
CA MET A 82 4.29 -5.53 -14.79
C MET A 82 3.41 -6.76 -15.00
N GLY A 83 3.06 -7.08 -16.25
CA GLY A 83 2.24 -8.26 -16.58
C GLY A 83 2.94 -9.57 -16.27
N ARG A 84 4.27 -9.64 -16.44
CA ARG A 84 5.07 -10.79 -16.00
C ARG A 84 5.03 -10.99 -14.48
N ILE A 85 5.02 -9.90 -13.71
CA ILE A 85 4.88 -9.92 -12.25
C ILE A 85 3.49 -10.43 -11.86
N ALA A 86 2.43 -9.82 -12.39
CA ALA A 86 1.05 -10.21 -12.10
C ALA A 86 0.80 -11.70 -12.41
N THR A 87 1.29 -12.15 -13.58
CA THR A 87 1.21 -13.57 -14.00
C THR A 87 1.92 -14.48 -13.01
N SER A 88 3.13 -14.11 -12.57
CA SER A 88 3.92 -14.93 -11.62
C SER A 88 3.27 -15.02 -10.23
N ILE A 89 2.68 -13.92 -9.76
CA ILE A 89 1.93 -13.88 -8.50
C ILE A 89 0.72 -14.82 -8.58
N LYS A 90 -0.08 -14.69 -9.65
CA LYS A 90 -1.27 -15.52 -9.89
C LYS A 90 -0.94 -17.00 -10.04
N ALA A 91 0.14 -17.33 -10.76
CA ALA A 91 0.61 -18.71 -10.91
C ALA A 91 1.00 -19.38 -9.58
N ALA A 92 1.39 -18.59 -8.56
CA ALA A 92 1.68 -19.07 -7.21
C ALA A 92 0.45 -19.16 -6.30
N GLY A 93 -0.74 -18.81 -6.81
CA GLY A 93 -2.03 -18.89 -6.10
C GLY A 93 -2.30 -17.73 -5.14
N ALA A 94 -1.56 -16.62 -5.24
CA ALA A 94 -1.91 -15.36 -4.59
C ALA A 94 -2.60 -14.43 -5.59
N VAL A 95 -3.39 -13.49 -5.09
CA VAL A 95 -4.01 -12.46 -5.94
C VAL A 95 -2.98 -11.37 -6.27
N PRO A 96 -2.81 -10.99 -7.56
CA PRO A 96 -1.93 -9.90 -7.96
C PRO A 96 -2.61 -8.55 -7.72
N GLY A 97 -2.09 -7.80 -6.75
CA GLY A 97 -2.43 -6.40 -6.54
C GLY A 97 -1.32 -5.44 -6.95
N ILE A 98 -1.66 -4.18 -7.17
CA ILE A 98 -0.71 -3.10 -7.41
C ILE A 98 -1.15 -1.82 -6.72
N GLN A 99 -0.18 -1.09 -6.16
CA GLN A 99 -0.40 0.25 -5.68
C GLN A 99 0.07 1.29 -6.72
N ILE A 100 -0.83 2.15 -7.20
CA ILE A 100 -0.48 3.28 -8.07
C ILE A 100 -0.37 4.58 -7.27
N ALA A 101 0.65 5.39 -7.55
CA ALA A 101 1.08 6.45 -6.64
C ALA A 101 1.60 7.70 -7.35
N HIS A 102 1.57 8.82 -6.61
CA HIS A 102 2.27 10.06 -6.95
C HIS A 102 2.86 10.67 -5.68
N ALA A 103 4.19 10.77 -5.59
CA ALA A 103 4.92 11.15 -4.37
C ALA A 103 4.78 12.63 -3.98
N GLY A 104 4.33 13.49 -4.92
CA GLY A 104 4.05 14.89 -4.63
C GLY A 104 5.30 15.61 -4.11
N ARG A 105 5.17 16.38 -3.01
CA ARG A 105 6.30 17.14 -2.44
C ARG A 105 7.45 16.31 -1.86
N LYS A 106 7.30 14.99 -1.77
CA LYS A 106 8.35 14.05 -1.35
C LYS A 106 9.03 13.34 -2.53
N ALA A 107 8.69 13.72 -3.75
CA ALA A 107 9.32 13.20 -4.97
C ALA A 107 10.75 13.73 -5.14
N SER A 108 11.50 13.14 -6.07
CA SER A 108 12.89 13.50 -6.34
C SER A 108 13.81 13.32 -5.12
N ALA A 109 13.60 12.24 -4.37
CA ALA A 109 14.45 11.79 -3.28
C ALA A 109 15.48 10.74 -3.73
N GLN A 110 16.58 10.65 -2.98
CA GLN A 110 17.58 9.59 -3.10
C GLN A 110 16.96 8.25 -2.67
N ARG A 111 17.61 7.14 -3.01
CA ARG A 111 17.25 5.85 -2.40
C ARG A 111 17.51 5.92 -0.89
N PRO A 112 16.76 5.16 -0.07
CA PRO A 112 16.95 5.22 1.39
C PRO A 112 18.37 4.91 1.87
N TRP A 113 19.07 4.00 1.20
CA TRP A 113 20.47 3.66 1.52
C TRP A 113 21.52 4.56 0.83
N GLU A 114 21.07 5.57 0.07
CA GLU A 114 21.92 6.55 -0.63
C GLU A 114 21.73 7.97 -0.07
N GLY A 115 21.09 8.09 1.09
CA GLY A 115 20.89 9.34 1.82
C GLY A 115 19.45 9.56 2.29
N ASP A 116 18.45 8.98 1.62
CA ASP A 116 17.00 9.16 1.91
C ASP A 116 16.46 10.60 1.78
N ASP A 117 17.34 11.57 1.50
CA ASP A 117 17.05 12.98 1.35
C ASP A 117 16.64 13.37 -0.09
N HIS A 118 16.16 14.59 -0.31
CA HIS A 118 16.01 15.12 -1.66
C HIS A 118 17.35 15.10 -2.41
N ILE A 119 17.29 14.68 -3.68
CA ILE A 119 18.44 14.74 -4.59
C ILE A 119 18.90 16.20 -4.70
N PRO A 120 20.21 16.51 -4.61
CA PRO A 120 20.73 17.85 -4.83
C PRO A 120 20.29 18.46 -6.17
N GLU A 121 20.03 19.78 -6.24
CA GLU A 121 19.53 20.43 -7.46
C GLU A 121 20.50 20.40 -8.64
N ASN A 122 21.80 20.28 -8.39
CA ASN A 122 22.84 20.18 -9.41
C ASN A 122 23.01 18.75 -9.96
N ASP A 123 22.30 17.76 -9.42
CA ASP A 123 22.30 16.39 -9.93
C ASP A 123 21.30 16.26 -11.09
N ALA A 124 21.73 15.72 -12.22
CA ALA A 124 20.89 15.53 -13.40
C ALA A 124 19.69 14.60 -13.18
N ARG A 125 19.68 13.82 -12.10
CA ARG A 125 18.57 12.94 -11.71
C ARG A 125 17.46 13.68 -10.96
N ALA A 126 17.69 14.92 -10.51
CA ALA A 126 16.69 15.69 -9.79
C ALA A 126 15.58 16.20 -10.73
N TRP A 127 14.36 16.31 -10.20
CA TRP A 127 13.24 16.98 -10.88
C TRP A 127 12.44 17.84 -9.92
N GLN A 128 11.64 18.76 -10.47
CA GLN A 128 10.77 19.64 -9.69
C GLN A 128 9.54 18.88 -9.17
N PRO A 129 9.36 18.74 -7.84
CA PRO A 129 8.15 18.14 -7.28
C PRO A 129 6.95 19.09 -7.43
N ILE A 130 5.75 18.53 -7.50
CA ILE A 130 4.48 19.27 -7.50
C ILE A 130 3.65 18.94 -6.25
N ALA A 131 2.83 19.88 -5.80
CA ALA A 131 2.03 19.75 -4.58
C ALA A 131 0.81 20.70 -4.59
N PRO A 132 -0.17 20.54 -3.69
CA PRO A 132 -1.28 21.49 -3.55
C PRO A 132 -0.81 22.93 -3.26
N SER A 133 0.29 23.09 -2.51
CA SER A 133 0.86 24.40 -2.16
C SER A 133 2.38 24.35 -2.16
N ALA A 134 3.03 25.50 -2.35
CA ALA A 134 4.48 25.65 -2.38
C ALA A 134 5.09 25.60 -0.96
N ILE A 135 4.94 24.46 -0.29
CA ILE A 135 5.38 24.22 1.09
C ILE A 135 6.18 22.92 1.12
N ALA A 136 7.48 23.04 1.43
CA ALA A 136 8.37 21.90 1.60
C ALA A 136 7.89 20.97 2.73
N TYR A 137 8.31 19.71 2.68
CA TYR A 137 8.07 18.80 3.80
C TYR A 137 8.94 19.16 5.02
N GLY A 138 10.20 19.52 4.80
CA GLY A 138 11.17 19.82 5.85
C GLY A 138 12.18 18.68 6.09
N GLY A 139 13.11 18.87 7.03
CA GLY A 139 14.18 17.90 7.32
C GLY A 139 14.97 17.50 6.07
N GLY A 140 15.10 16.19 5.83
CA GLY A 140 15.76 15.62 4.66
C GLY A 140 15.09 15.91 3.31
N LEU A 141 13.87 16.45 3.30
CA LEU A 141 13.11 16.77 2.08
C LEU A 141 12.81 18.29 2.00
N PRO A 142 13.84 19.16 1.89
CA PRO A 142 13.70 20.61 2.03
C PRO A 142 13.22 21.35 0.77
N ARG A 143 13.03 20.65 -0.36
CA ARG A 143 12.72 21.30 -1.64
C ARG A 143 11.29 21.81 -1.61
N VAL A 144 11.11 23.08 -1.96
CA VAL A 144 9.79 23.67 -2.13
C VAL A 144 9.17 23.14 -3.42
N PRO A 145 8.01 22.46 -3.36
CA PRO A 145 7.34 21.98 -4.56
C PRO A 145 6.71 23.14 -5.34
N GLN A 146 6.42 22.91 -6.62
CA GLN A 146 5.60 23.81 -7.41
C GLN A 146 4.13 23.62 -7.02
N ALA A 147 3.43 24.71 -6.72
CA ALA A 147 2.00 24.68 -6.46
C ALA A 147 1.25 24.33 -7.77
N MET A 148 0.43 23.28 -7.71
CA MET A 148 -0.31 22.77 -8.87
C MET A 148 -1.33 23.78 -9.36
N THR A 149 -1.39 23.96 -10.68
CA THR A 149 -2.52 24.61 -11.35
C THR A 149 -3.73 23.69 -11.41
N LEU A 150 -4.90 24.21 -11.81
CA LEU A 150 -6.06 23.37 -12.09
C LEU A 150 -5.80 22.40 -13.26
N GLN A 151 -4.97 22.78 -14.24
CA GLN A 151 -4.56 21.89 -15.32
C GLN A 151 -3.68 20.74 -14.80
N ASP A 152 -2.75 21.03 -13.87
CA ASP A 152 -1.93 19.98 -13.24
C ASP A 152 -2.79 18.98 -12.48
N ILE A 153 -3.81 19.45 -11.75
CA ILE A 153 -4.75 18.58 -11.03
C ILE A 153 -5.48 17.66 -12.00
N ALA A 154 -6.09 18.21 -13.05
CA ALA A 154 -6.81 17.43 -14.05
C ALA A 154 -5.89 16.43 -14.76
N ARG A 155 -4.64 16.83 -15.07
CA ARG A 155 -3.65 15.98 -15.71
C ARG A 155 -3.24 14.82 -14.80
N VAL A 156 -2.94 15.07 -13.53
CA VAL A 156 -2.58 14.00 -12.58
C VAL A 156 -3.76 13.03 -12.37
N GLN A 157 -4.99 13.52 -12.25
CA GLN A 157 -6.17 12.65 -12.19
C GLN A 157 -6.29 11.76 -13.43
N ALA A 158 -6.03 12.31 -14.62
CA ALA A 158 -5.97 11.53 -15.85
C ALA A 158 -4.82 10.51 -15.87
N ASP A 159 -3.66 10.84 -15.28
CA ASP A 159 -2.54 9.91 -15.13
C ASP A 159 -2.91 8.71 -14.23
N PHE A 160 -3.62 8.93 -13.12
CA PHE A 160 -4.17 7.84 -12.28
C PHE A 160 -5.14 6.94 -13.07
N VAL A 161 -6.02 7.54 -13.88
CA VAL A 161 -6.94 6.79 -14.75
C VAL A 161 -6.17 5.96 -15.79
N ALA A 162 -5.15 6.53 -16.43
CA ALA A 162 -4.33 5.84 -17.41
C ALA A 162 -3.55 4.67 -16.76
N ALA A 163 -2.94 4.90 -15.59
CA ALA A 163 -2.24 3.87 -14.84
C ALA A 163 -3.19 2.74 -14.40
N ALA A 164 -4.42 3.04 -13.99
CA ALA A 164 -5.43 2.03 -13.65
C ALA A 164 -5.81 1.16 -14.86
N ARG A 165 -5.97 1.75 -16.06
CA ARG A 165 -6.21 1.00 -17.30
C ARG A 165 -5.04 0.09 -17.65
N ARG A 166 -3.81 0.57 -17.47
CA ARG A 166 -2.60 -0.21 -17.72
C ARG A 166 -2.41 -1.33 -16.69
N ALA A 167 -2.74 -1.09 -15.43
CA ALA A 167 -2.75 -2.11 -14.40
C ALA A 167 -3.73 -3.24 -14.75
N LEU A 168 -4.93 -2.87 -15.22
CA LEU A 168 -5.89 -3.85 -15.71
C LEU A 168 -5.35 -4.64 -16.91
N ALA A 169 -4.76 -3.95 -17.89
CA ALA A 169 -4.17 -4.58 -19.07
C ALA A 169 -3.00 -5.52 -18.72
N ALA A 170 -2.23 -5.20 -17.66
CA ALA A 170 -1.18 -6.05 -17.13
C ALA A 170 -1.73 -7.28 -16.37
N GLY A 171 -3.04 -7.37 -16.12
CA GLY A 171 -3.67 -8.52 -15.47
C GLY A 171 -3.68 -8.45 -13.94
N PHE A 172 -3.56 -7.26 -13.34
CA PHE A 172 -3.81 -7.10 -11.91
C PHE A 172 -5.30 -7.25 -11.59
N GLU A 173 -5.59 -7.87 -10.46
CA GLU A 173 -6.94 -8.19 -10.00
C GLU A 173 -7.34 -7.36 -8.77
N TRP A 174 -6.43 -6.54 -8.26
CA TRP A 174 -6.62 -5.69 -7.09
C TRP A 174 -5.88 -4.36 -7.28
N LEU A 175 -6.58 -3.23 -7.22
CA LEU A 175 -5.98 -1.91 -7.39
C LEU A 175 -6.00 -1.13 -6.08
N GLU A 176 -4.84 -0.64 -5.62
CA GLU A 176 -4.73 0.26 -4.46
C GLU A 176 -4.29 1.67 -4.90
N LEU A 177 -5.10 2.68 -4.59
CA LEU A 177 -4.72 4.09 -4.77
C LEU A 177 -3.86 4.56 -3.59
N HIS A 178 -2.68 5.09 -3.85
CA HIS A 178 -1.83 5.58 -2.77
C HIS A 178 -2.21 7.02 -2.35
N PHE A 179 -3.03 7.13 -1.32
CA PHE A 179 -3.47 8.40 -0.75
C PHE A 179 -2.93 8.65 0.67
N ALA A 180 -1.81 8.04 1.03
CA ALA A 180 -1.23 8.06 2.38
C ALA A 180 0.19 8.62 2.39
N HIS A 181 0.84 8.60 3.56
CA HIS A 181 2.29 8.80 3.74
C HIS A 181 2.86 10.17 3.35
N GLY A 182 1.99 11.18 3.29
CA GLY A 182 2.36 12.56 2.98
C GLY A 182 2.69 12.78 1.51
N TYR A 183 2.39 11.78 0.67
CA TYR A 183 2.45 11.90 -0.78
C TYR A 183 1.30 12.77 -1.30
N LEU A 184 1.15 12.86 -2.62
CA LEU A 184 0.35 13.91 -3.24
C LEU A 184 -1.07 14.00 -2.68
N ALA A 185 -1.83 12.91 -2.69
CA ALA A 185 -3.23 12.95 -2.26
C ALA A 185 -3.38 13.22 -0.75
N GLN A 186 -2.55 12.59 0.10
CA GLN A 186 -2.55 12.90 1.54
C GLN A 186 -2.23 14.39 1.78
N SER A 187 -1.33 14.96 0.97
CA SER A 187 -0.96 16.37 1.08
C SER A 187 -2.09 17.32 0.67
N PHE A 188 -2.99 16.91 -0.24
CA PHE A 188 -4.24 17.66 -0.51
C PHE A 188 -5.18 17.61 0.69
N PHE A 189 -5.31 16.46 1.34
CA PHE A 189 -6.24 16.33 2.45
C PHE A 189 -5.79 17.06 3.72
N SER A 190 -4.50 17.08 4.01
CA SER A 190 -3.99 17.67 5.26
C SER A 190 -3.91 19.20 5.20
N PRO A 191 -4.42 19.90 6.23
CA PRO A 191 -4.30 21.36 6.33
C PRO A 191 -2.85 21.83 6.58
N HIS A 192 -1.92 20.95 6.92
CA HIS A 192 -0.49 21.32 7.05
C HIS A 192 0.16 21.64 5.71
N SER A 193 -0.24 20.93 4.65
CA SER A 193 0.36 21.01 3.32
C SER A 193 -0.51 21.70 2.28
N ASN A 194 -1.82 21.79 2.51
CA ASN A 194 -2.75 22.42 1.59
C ASN A 194 -3.24 23.78 2.12
N GLN A 195 -2.63 24.84 1.60
CA GLN A 195 -3.01 26.24 1.85
C GLN A 195 -3.71 26.87 0.65
N ARG A 196 -4.33 26.06 -0.22
CA ARG A 196 -5.07 26.57 -1.38
C ARG A 196 -6.32 27.32 -0.93
N THR A 197 -6.68 28.33 -1.71
CA THR A 197 -7.88 29.15 -1.52
C THR A 197 -8.92 28.95 -2.63
N ASP A 198 -8.68 28.03 -3.55
CA ASP A 198 -9.60 27.64 -4.61
C ASP A 198 -10.47 26.43 -4.21
N GLN A 199 -11.16 25.80 -5.16
CA GLN A 199 -12.02 24.65 -4.87
C GLN A 199 -11.29 23.41 -4.34
N TYR A 200 -9.96 23.40 -4.25
CA TYR A 200 -9.18 22.26 -3.75
C TYR A 200 -8.51 22.51 -2.39
N GLY A 201 -8.81 23.60 -1.67
CA GLY A 201 -8.33 23.80 -0.29
C GLY A 201 -9.26 24.61 0.61
N GLY A 202 -8.83 24.80 1.85
CA GLY A 202 -9.63 25.42 2.91
C GLY A 202 -10.53 24.41 3.62
N SER A 203 -11.79 24.29 3.18
CA SER A 203 -12.79 23.43 3.82
C SER A 203 -12.46 21.93 3.68
N PHE A 204 -13.09 21.11 4.52
CA PHE A 204 -13.05 19.65 4.40
C PHE A 204 -13.42 19.18 2.98
N ASP A 205 -14.57 19.63 2.44
CA ASP A 205 -15.05 19.24 1.11
C ASP A 205 -14.03 19.56 0.00
N ASN A 206 -13.37 20.72 0.11
CA ASN A 206 -12.38 21.13 -0.88
C ASN A 206 -11.08 20.34 -0.76
N ARG A 207 -10.58 20.09 0.46
CA ARG A 207 -9.40 19.25 0.72
C ARG A 207 -9.63 17.79 0.28
N ALA A 208 -10.85 17.28 0.46
CA ALA A 208 -11.28 15.96 0.04
C ALA A 208 -11.43 15.81 -1.49
N ARG A 209 -11.71 16.92 -2.19
CA ARG A 209 -12.11 16.93 -3.61
C ARG A 209 -11.16 16.17 -4.53
N PHE A 210 -9.86 16.42 -4.43
CA PHE A 210 -8.85 15.73 -5.26
C PHE A 210 -8.95 14.21 -5.12
N LEU A 211 -9.10 13.72 -3.89
CA LEU A 211 -9.16 12.29 -3.58
C LEU A 211 -10.45 11.69 -4.13
N LEU A 212 -11.60 12.31 -3.85
CA LEU A 212 -12.92 11.84 -4.27
C LEU A 212 -13.07 11.81 -5.79
N GLU A 213 -12.65 12.87 -6.48
CA GLU A 213 -12.67 12.94 -7.94
C GLU A 213 -11.74 11.89 -8.57
N THR A 214 -10.57 11.65 -7.96
CA THR A 214 -9.65 10.59 -8.44
C THR A 214 -10.25 9.19 -8.27
N VAL A 215 -10.88 8.89 -7.12
CA VAL A 215 -11.59 7.62 -6.91
C VAL A 215 -12.67 7.44 -7.97
N GLU A 216 -13.51 8.47 -8.17
CA GLU A 216 -14.62 8.40 -9.13
C GLU A 216 -14.12 8.22 -10.58
N ALA A 217 -13.05 8.93 -10.95
CA ALA A 217 -12.45 8.83 -12.27
C ALA A 217 -11.83 7.45 -12.52
N VAL A 218 -11.09 6.89 -11.55
CA VAL A 218 -10.52 5.54 -11.64
C VAL A 218 -11.62 4.48 -11.65
N ARG A 219 -12.68 4.67 -10.86
CA ARG A 219 -13.82 3.75 -10.81
C ARG A 219 -14.54 3.57 -12.14
N LYS A 220 -14.53 4.60 -13.00
CA LYS A 220 -15.11 4.54 -14.37
C LYS A 220 -14.33 3.60 -15.30
N VAL A 221 -13.09 3.25 -14.97
CA VAL A 221 -12.22 2.44 -15.85
C VAL A 221 -11.80 1.10 -15.23
N TRP A 222 -11.83 1.01 -13.90
CA TRP A 222 -11.56 -0.24 -13.17
C TRP A 222 -12.80 -1.14 -13.16
N PRO A 223 -12.70 -2.45 -13.50
CA PRO A 223 -13.87 -3.30 -13.62
C PRO A 223 -14.62 -3.48 -12.32
N ALA A 224 -15.95 -3.49 -12.39
CA ALA A 224 -16.74 -3.39 -11.17
C ALA A 224 -16.70 -4.61 -10.25
N HIS A 225 -16.30 -5.75 -10.80
CA HIS A 225 -16.14 -7.03 -10.12
C HIS A 225 -14.75 -7.18 -9.47
N LEU A 226 -13.81 -6.28 -9.73
CA LEU A 226 -12.48 -6.29 -9.10
C LEU A 226 -12.43 -5.26 -7.96
N PRO A 227 -11.76 -5.57 -6.83
CA PRO A 227 -11.54 -4.63 -5.75
C PRO A 227 -10.85 -3.34 -6.20
N LEU A 228 -11.48 -2.20 -5.91
CA LEU A 228 -10.84 -0.88 -5.91
C LEU A 228 -10.61 -0.46 -4.45
N THR A 229 -9.36 -0.32 -4.05
CA THR A 229 -8.97 0.03 -2.68
C THR A 229 -8.12 1.28 -2.66
N ALA A 230 -7.92 1.84 -1.47
CA ALA A 230 -7.03 2.97 -1.25
C ALA A 230 -6.25 2.76 0.03
N ARG A 231 -4.99 3.18 0.04
CA ARG A 231 -4.23 3.36 1.28
C ARG A 231 -4.37 4.81 1.71
N PHE A 232 -4.84 5.02 2.93
CA PHE A 232 -5.12 6.36 3.43
C PHE A 232 -4.56 6.55 4.84
N GLY A 233 -3.87 7.67 5.04
CA GLY A 233 -3.45 8.11 6.35
C GLY A 233 -4.63 8.73 7.08
N VAL A 234 -4.95 8.20 8.25
CA VAL A 234 -6.10 8.67 9.05
C VAL A 234 -5.71 9.36 10.34
N ILE A 235 -4.42 9.43 10.64
CA ILE A 235 -3.87 9.93 11.91
C ILE A 235 -2.43 10.41 11.69
N GLU A 236 -2.07 11.56 12.29
CA GLU A 236 -0.74 12.17 12.15
C GLU A 236 0.14 11.95 13.39
N TYR A 237 -0.45 11.84 14.59
CA TYR A 237 0.24 11.94 15.89
C TYR A 237 0.90 13.31 16.09
N ASP A 238 0.17 14.37 15.74
CA ASP A 238 0.59 15.77 15.83
C ASP A 238 -0.13 16.56 16.94
N GLY A 239 -0.90 15.86 17.78
CA GLY A 239 -1.73 16.47 18.82
C GLY A 239 -3.16 16.83 18.37
N ARG A 240 -3.54 16.54 17.11
CA ARG A 240 -4.88 16.74 16.56
C ARG A 240 -5.54 15.44 16.11
N ASP A 241 -5.20 14.33 16.77
CA ASP A 241 -5.56 12.99 16.31
C ASP A 241 -7.08 12.76 16.23
N GLU A 242 -7.85 13.20 17.22
CA GLU A 242 -9.31 12.99 17.23
C GLU A 242 -10.01 13.72 16.08
N GLU A 243 -9.63 14.98 15.83
CA GLU A 243 -10.13 15.77 14.70
C GLU A 243 -9.75 15.11 13.37
N THR A 244 -8.49 14.72 13.22
CA THR A 244 -7.96 14.11 12.01
C THR A 244 -8.63 12.77 11.71
N VAL A 245 -8.82 11.93 12.73
CA VAL A 245 -9.48 10.62 12.58
C VAL A 245 -10.95 10.81 12.22
N ALA A 246 -11.66 11.74 12.85
CA ALA A 246 -13.07 12.01 12.54
C ALA A 246 -13.27 12.48 11.09
N GLU A 247 -12.47 13.46 10.62
CA GLU A 247 -12.52 13.88 9.21
C GLU A 247 -12.13 12.72 8.27
N SER A 248 -11.13 11.92 8.65
CA SER A 248 -10.67 10.80 7.84
C SER A 248 -11.74 9.71 7.68
N ILE A 249 -12.49 9.40 8.74
CA ILE A 249 -13.63 8.48 8.69
C ILE A 249 -14.70 9.01 7.74
N GLU A 250 -15.01 10.30 7.82
CA GLU A 250 -15.99 10.92 6.92
C GLU A 250 -15.54 10.85 5.46
N LEU A 251 -14.26 11.10 5.18
CA LEU A 251 -13.72 10.94 3.84
C LEU A 251 -13.81 9.48 3.35
N VAL A 252 -13.53 8.50 4.21
CA VAL A 252 -13.67 7.08 3.87
C VAL A 252 -15.12 6.72 3.54
N ARG A 253 -16.11 7.26 4.26
CA ARG A 253 -17.54 7.10 3.90
C ARG A 253 -17.82 7.63 2.49
N GLN A 254 -17.36 8.84 2.18
CA GLN A 254 -17.57 9.44 0.86
C GLN A 254 -16.83 8.69 -0.26
N MET A 255 -15.67 8.11 0.01
CA MET A 255 -14.97 7.22 -0.93
C MET A 255 -15.74 5.91 -1.16
N ARG A 256 -16.30 5.31 -0.09
CA ARG A 256 -17.17 4.12 -0.18
C ARG A 256 -18.37 4.37 -1.09
N GLU A 257 -19.06 5.50 -0.91
CA GLU A 257 -20.19 5.90 -1.76
C GLU A 257 -19.82 6.01 -3.25
N ARG A 258 -18.55 6.30 -3.55
CA ARG A 258 -18.00 6.40 -4.90
C ARG A 258 -17.39 5.08 -5.41
N GLY A 259 -17.61 3.98 -4.70
CA GLY A 259 -17.23 2.63 -5.12
C GLY A 259 -15.86 2.16 -4.64
N LEU A 260 -15.33 2.74 -3.56
CA LEU A 260 -14.20 2.16 -2.82
C LEU A 260 -14.68 0.92 -2.05
N ASP A 261 -13.92 -0.16 -2.14
CA ASP A 261 -14.32 -1.49 -1.64
C ASP A 261 -13.63 -1.88 -0.33
N MET A 262 -12.47 -1.29 -0.04
CA MET A 262 -11.70 -1.49 1.20
C MET A 262 -10.72 -0.32 1.38
N VAL A 263 -10.41 0.03 2.63
CA VAL A 263 -9.33 0.97 2.95
C VAL A 263 -8.18 0.30 3.70
N ASN A 264 -6.96 0.54 3.24
CA ASN A 264 -5.74 0.20 3.95
C ASN A 264 -5.36 1.39 4.85
N VAL A 265 -5.65 1.26 6.14
CA VAL A 265 -5.47 2.29 7.16
C VAL A 265 -3.99 2.43 7.50
N SER A 266 -3.49 3.66 7.47
CA SER A 266 -2.10 3.99 7.82
C SER A 266 -2.03 5.29 8.62
N ALA A 267 -0.81 5.67 9.00
CA ALA A 267 -0.50 7.03 9.46
C ALA A 267 -0.27 7.97 8.26
N ASN A 268 -0.45 9.26 8.51
CA ASN A 268 -0.35 10.31 7.50
C ASN A 268 1.07 10.56 7.02
N PHE A 269 2.02 10.83 7.93
CA PHE A 269 3.37 11.32 7.60
C PHE A 269 3.40 12.58 6.73
N VAL A 270 2.47 13.52 6.92
CA VAL A 270 2.46 14.78 6.17
C VAL A 270 3.53 15.74 6.68
N ILE A 271 3.87 15.72 7.97
CA ILE A 271 4.92 16.56 8.57
C ILE A 271 5.99 15.70 9.26
N ALA A 272 7.18 16.27 9.47
CA ALA A 272 8.29 15.56 10.09
C ALA A 272 8.13 15.42 11.62
N GLU A 273 7.61 16.45 12.27
CA GLU A 273 7.48 16.55 13.72
C GLU A 273 6.19 15.86 14.21
N THR A 274 6.30 14.58 14.56
CA THR A 274 5.17 13.75 15.06
C THR A 274 5.59 12.85 16.22
N GLN A 275 4.64 12.35 17.01
CA GLN A 275 4.88 11.48 18.17
C GLN A 275 4.27 10.08 17.98
N ILE A 276 4.74 9.37 16.96
CA ILE A 276 4.19 8.07 16.58
C ILE A 276 4.64 6.98 17.58
N PRO A 277 3.72 6.16 18.15
CA PRO A 277 4.05 5.17 19.17
C PRO A 277 4.63 3.87 18.56
N TRP A 278 5.79 3.97 17.89
CA TRP A 278 6.42 2.85 17.16
C TRP A 278 6.73 1.61 18.00
N ALA A 279 6.96 1.80 19.31
CA ALA A 279 7.25 0.70 20.22
C ALA A 279 6.01 -0.14 20.57
N THR A 280 4.80 0.35 20.26
CA THR A 280 3.55 -0.35 20.53
C THR A 280 3.24 -1.32 19.38
N PRO A 281 3.17 -2.64 19.65
CA PRO A 281 2.77 -3.60 18.62
C PRO A 281 1.36 -3.33 18.12
N ALA A 282 1.16 -3.47 16.81
CA ALA A 282 -0.11 -3.22 16.12
C ALA A 282 -0.83 -1.92 16.55
N PHE A 283 -0.07 -0.84 16.76
CA PHE A 283 -0.60 0.42 17.31
C PHE A 283 -1.74 1.04 16.47
N LEU A 284 -1.84 0.71 15.18
CA LEU A 284 -2.94 1.15 14.32
C LEU A 284 -4.19 0.28 14.43
N ALA A 285 -4.15 -0.89 15.06
CA ALA A 285 -5.31 -1.80 15.10
C ALA A 285 -6.57 -1.15 15.74
N PRO A 286 -6.49 -0.40 16.85
CA PRO A 286 -7.66 0.31 17.39
C PRO A 286 -8.20 1.37 16.43
N VAL A 287 -7.32 2.09 15.73
CA VAL A 287 -7.70 3.12 14.75
C VAL A 287 -8.37 2.47 13.53
N ALA A 288 -7.79 1.38 13.01
CA ALA A 288 -8.36 0.60 11.92
C ALA A 288 -9.75 0.04 12.28
N GLN A 289 -9.91 -0.49 13.50
CA GLN A 289 -11.20 -0.96 14.01
C GLN A 289 -12.25 0.16 14.02
N ARG A 290 -11.88 1.35 14.51
CA ARG A 290 -12.76 2.51 14.52
C ARG A 290 -13.19 2.92 13.12
N VAL A 291 -12.24 3.03 12.18
CA VAL A 291 -12.53 3.33 10.77
C VAL A 291 -13.46 2.27 10.17
N ARG A 292 -13.20 0.99 10.43
CA ARG A 292 -14.03 -0.13 9.97
C ARG A 292 -15.48 0.01 10.45
N SER A 293 -15.67 0.22 11.75
CA SER A 293 -17.00 0.29 12.35
C SER A 293 -17.76 1.54 11.95
N GLU A 294 -17.09 2.69 11.92
CA GLU A 294 -17.75 3.96 11.69
C GLU A 294 -17.98 4.25 10.20
N ALA A 295 -17.07 3.82 9.32
CA ALA A 295 -17.22 4.01 7.87
C ALA A 295 -17.98 2.87 7.18
N ASP A 296 -18.24 1.76 7.89
CA ASP A 296 -18.90 0.55 7.36
C ASP A 296 -18.22 0.06 6.06
N LEU A 297 -16.89 -0.07 6.12
CA LEU A 297 -16.04 -0.48 5.01
C LEU A 297 -14.99 -1.47 5.52
N PRO A 298 -14.72 -2.58 4.80
CA PRO A 298 -13.62 -3.47 5.17
C PRO A 298 -12.30 -2.71 5.26
N VAL A 299 -11.45 -3.12 6.20
CA VAL A 299 -10.15 -2.48 6.42
C VAL A 299 -8.99 -3.47 6.45
N ALA A 300 -7.82 -2.96 6.12
CA ALA A 300 -6.55 -3.59 6.37
C ALA A 300 -5.62 -2.61 7.09
N SER A 301 -4.59 -3.10 7.78
CA SER A 301 -3.54 -2.25 8.34
C SER A 301 -2.21 -3.00 8.43
N SER A 302 -1.13 -2.23 8.56
CA SER A 302 0.25 -2.70 8.76
C SER A 302 0.80 -2.32 10.15
N TRP A 303 2.13 -2.27 10.25
CA TRP A 303 2.94 -1.71 11.35
C TRP A 303 2.87 -2.49 12.68
N GLY A 304 3.92 -3.27 12.95
CA GLY A 304 4.09 -4.00 14.22
C GLY A 304 3.08 -5.14 14.40
N ILE A 305 2.58 -5.69 13.30
CA ILE A 305 1.55 -6.76 13.26
C ILE A 305 2.12 -8.11 12.80
N ASP A 306 3.45 -8.24 12.75
CA ASP A 306 4.13 -9.44 12.29
C ASP A 306 4.16 -10.56 13.35
N ASP A 307 4.03 -10.26 14.64
CA ASP A 307 3.88 -11.30 15.66
C ASP A 307 2.66 -12.21 15.35
N PRO A 308 2.83 -13.54 15.29
CA PRO A 308 1.77 -14.46 14.88
C PRO A 308 0.49 -14.34 15.71
N LYS A 309 0.60 -14.15 17.03
CA LYS A 309 -0.56 -14.07 17.93
C LYS A 309 -1.26 -12.72 17.85
N ILE A 310 -0.51 -11.65 17.55
CA ILE A 310 -1.08 -10.33 17.30
C ILE A 310 -1.81 -10.32 15.96
N ALA A 311 -1.21 -10.86 14.89
CA ALA A 311 -1.83 -10.97 13.58
C ALA A 311 -3.14 -11.78 13.62
N GLU A 312 -3.14 -12.92 14.31
CA GLU A 312 -4.34 -13.75 14.51
C GLU A 312 -5.45 -12.98 15.23
N ARG A 313 -5.12 -12.32 16.36
CA ARG A 313 -6.11 -11.56 17.15
C ARG A 313 -6.68 -10.37 16.40
N ALA A 314 -5.86 -9.64 15.63
CA ALA A 314 -6.32 -8.50 14.84
C ALA A 314 -7.49 -8.87 13.90
N VAL A 315 -7.47 -10.09 13.34
CA VAL A 315 -8.56 -10.63 12.53
C VAL A 315 -9.66 -11.25 13.39
N ALA A 316 -9.29 -12.09 14.37
CA ALA A 316 -10.25 -12.82 15.19
C ALA A 316 -11.16 -11.89 16.01
N ASP A 317 -10.63 -10.78 16.48
CA ASP A 317 -11.34 -9.76 17.28
C ASP A 317 -12.05 -8.73 16.38
N GLY A 318 -11.99 -8.88 15.05
CA GLY A 318 -12.67 -8.00 14.10
C GLY A 318 -12.08 -6.60 13.97
N GLN A 319 -10.82 -6.40 14.36
CA GLN A 319 -10.14 -5.10 14.26
C GLN A 319 -9.80 -4.75 12.80
N MET A 320 -9.53 -5.77 11.98
CA MET A 320 -9.32 -5.62 10.55
C MET A 320 -9.67 -6.91 9.79
N ASP A 321 -9.98 -6.77 8.51
CA ASP A 321 -10.36 -7.89 7.64
C ASP A 321 -9.13 -8.59 7.05
N LEU A 322 -8.05 -7.83 6.80
CA LEU A 322 -6.74 -8.32 6.37
C LEU A 322 -5.61 -7.72 7.21
N VAL A 323 -4.59 -8.53 7.52
CA VAL A 323 -3.32 -8.03 8.07
C VAL A 323 -2.31 -7.84 6.95
N MET A 324 -1.61 -6.71 6.96
CA MET A 324 -0.55 -6.43 6.01
C MET A 324 0.83 -6.54 6.67
N ILE A 325 1.57 -7.57 6.26
CA ILE A 325 2.88 -7.90 6.86
C ILE A 325 3.99 -7.64 5.83
N GLY A 326 4.83 -6.64 6.12
CA GLY A 326 5.89 -6.19 5.21
C GLY A 326 7.27 -6.74 5.55
N ARG A 327 7.97 -6.09 6.49
CA ARG A 327 9.40 -6.37 6.81
C ARG A 327 9.70 -7.84 7.13
N ALA A 328 8.77 -8.55 7.78
CA ALA A 328 8.95 -9.98 8.05
C ALA A 328 9.00 -10.82 6.75
N HIS A 329 8.27 -10.43 5.71
CA HIS A 329 8.36 -11.05 4.38
C HIS A 329 9.63 -10.66 3.62
N LEU A 330 10.20 -9.47 3.85
CA LEU A 330 11.53 -9.13 3.33
C LEU A 330 12.61 -10.03 3.95
N SER A 331 12.52 -10.29 5.25
CA SER A 331 13.47 -11.16 5.96
C SER A 331 13.25 -12.65 5.65
N ASN A 332 12.02 -13.07 5.44
CA ASN A 332 11.64 -14.44 5.15
C ASN A 332 10.48 -14.45 4.14
N PRO A 333 10.74 -14.70 2.85
CA PRO A 333 9.68 -14.75 1.83
C PRO A 333 8.58 -15.76 2.11
N HIS A 334 8.84 -16.79 2.93
CA HIS A 334 7.87 -17.79 3.36
C HIS A 334 7.30 -17.50 4.76
N TYR A 335 7.20 -16.22 5.16
CA TYR A 335 6.70 -15.85 6.49
C TYR A 335 5.27 -16.33 6.76
N THR A 336 4.43 -16.42 5.74
CA THR A 336 3.08 -16.99 5.86
C THR A 336 3.11 -18.46 6.29
N TYR A 337 4.07 -19.25 5.82
CA TYR A 337 4.29 -20.60 6.33
C TYR A 337 4.73 -20.61 7.80
N HIS A 338 5.63 -19.69 8.20
CA HIS A 338 6.02 -19.54 9.60
C HIS A 338 4.81 -19.24 10.50
N LEU A 339 3.93 -18.31 10.09
CA LEU A 339 2.67 -18.02 10.78
C LEU A 339 1.81 -19.28 10.94
N ALA A 340 1.66 -20.07 9.86
CA ALA A 340 0.89 -21.30 9.89
C ALA A 340 1.44 -22.33 10.89
N GLN A 341 2.78 -22.44 10.99
CA GLN A 341 3.43 -23.32 11.95
C GLN A 341 3.20 -22.88 13.40
N VAL A 342 3.36 -21.59 13.69
CA VAL A 342 3.21 -21.05 15.06
C VAL A 342 1.76 -21.10 15.52
N LEU A 343 0.81 -20.81 14.62
CA LEU A 343 -0.63 -20.83 14.91
C LEU A 343 -1.24 -22.24 14.85
N GLY A 344 -0.45 -23.28 14.60
CA GLY A 344 -0.91 -24.67 14.65
C GLY A 344 -1.92 -25.02 13.54
N VAL A 345 -1.82 -24.38 12.37
CA VAL A 345 -2.62 -24.74 11.19
C VAL A 345 -2.35 -26.20 10.82
N GLN A 346 -3.38 -26.99 10.55
CA GLN A 346 -3.20 -28.38 10.14
C GLN A 346 -2.42 -28.46 8.83
N LYS A 347 -1.48 -29.40 8.72
CA LYS A 347 -0.60 -29.58 7.54
C LYS A 347 -0.10 -28.23 6.99
N PRO A 348 0.57 -27.42 7.83
CA PRO A 348 0.86 -26.03 7.49
C PRO A 348 1.68 -25.93 6.19
N GLU A 349 2.55 -26.91 5.92
CA GLU A 349 3.34 -26.99 4.70
C GLU A 349 2.46 -27.06 3.44
N TRP A 350 1.50 -28.00 3.40
CA TRP A 350 0.63 -28.24 2.26
C TRP A 350 -0.46 -27.19 2.07
N ASN A 351 -0.83 -26.49 3.14
CA ASN A 351 -1.84 -25.43 3.11
C ASN A 351 -1.26 -24.03 2.84
N THR A 352 0.08 -23.91 2.72
CA THR A 352 0.73 -22.59 2.49
C THR A 352 1.72 -22.59 1.34
N LEU A 353 2.49 -23.65 1.14
CA LEU A 353 3.60 -23.68 0.19
C LEU A 353 3.29 -24.57 -1.02
N PRO A 354 3.92 -24.30 -2.18
CA PRO A 354 3.88 -25.19 -3.33
C PRO A 354 4.41 -26.60 -3.01
N ALA A 355 3.91 -27.61 -3.73
CA ALA A 355 4.25 -29.01 -3.53
C ALA A 355 5.75 -29.32 -3.46
N PRO A 356 6.63 -28.72 -4.29
CA PRO A 356 8.08 -28.95 -4.21
C PRO A 356 8.70 -28.57 -2.86
N TYR A 357 8.09 -27.67 -2.08
CA TYR A 357 8.55 -27.33 -0.73
C TYR A 357 7.76 -28.10 0.32
N ALA A 358 6.43 -28.13 0.15
CA ALA A 358 5.52 -28.72 1.13
C ALA A 358 5.82 -30.19 1.40
N HIS A 359 6.15 -30.96 0.36
CA HIS A 359 6.48 -32.38 0.48
C HIS A 359 7.63 -32.61 1.47
N TRP A 360 8.78 -31.97 1.23
CA TRP A 360 9.99 -32.21 2.01
C TRP A 360 9.87 -31.69 3.44
N LEU A 361 9.22 -30.54 3.64
CA LEU A 361 9.00 -29.96 4.97
C LEU A 361 8.03 -30.81 5.82
N SER A 362 7.08 -31.51 5.17
CA SER A 362 6.15 -32.40 5.87
C SER A 362 6.80 -33.74 6.27
N ARG A 363 7.81 -34.20 5.51
CA ARG A 363 8.49 -35.49 5.68
C ARG A 363 9.66 -35.43 6.66
N TYR A 364 10.54 -34.44 6.49
CA TYR A 364 11.78 -34.32 7.25
C TYR A 364 11.66 -33.21 8.28
N ARG A 365 10.88 -33.47 9.33
CA ARG A 365 10.80 -32.57 10.48
C ARG A 365 12.15 -32.63 11.21
N GLY A 366 12.93 -31.56 11.12
CA GLY A 366 14.22 -31.45 11.82
C GLY A 366 14.09 -31.69 13.34
N ALA A 367 15.19 -32.08 13.98
CA ALA A 367 15.26 -32.53 15.38
C ALA A 367 14.61 -31.61 16.43
N ALA A 368 14.37 -30.33 16.10
CA ALA A 368 13.85 -29.31 17.01
C ALA A 368 12.42 -29.51 17.54
N LYS A 369 11.63 -30.46 17.00
CA LYS A 369 10.27 -30.76 17.52
C LYS A 369 10.13 -32.05 18.34
N VAL A 370 11.16 -32.89 18.43
CA VAL A 370 11.10 -34.06 19.33
C VAL A 370 11.00 -33.60 20.80
N ALA A 371 11.49 -32.40 21.12
CA ALA A 371 11.44 -31.82 22.46
C ALA A 371 10.10 -31.14 22.84
N ALA A 372 9.15 -30.96 21.91
CA ALA A 372 7.86 -30.29 22.19
C ALA A 372 6.65 -31.25 22.09
N ALA A 373 6.91 -32.54 21.83
CA ALA A 373 5.91 -33.61 21.80
C ALA A 373 6.16 -34.69 22.87
N GLN A 374 7.11 -34.42 23.78
CA GLN A 374 7.26 -35.03 25.10
C GLN A 374 6.92 -33.95 26.12
#